data_AF-A0A923R973-F1
#
_entry.id   AF-A0A923R973-F1
#
_cell.length_a   1.000
_cell.length_b   1.000
_cell.length_c   1.000
_cell.angle_alpha   90.00
_cell.angle_beta   90.00
_cell.angle_gamma   90.00
#
_symmetry.space_group_name_H-M   'P 1'
#
loop_
_entity.id
_entity.type
_entity.pdbx_description
1 polymer ?
#
loop_
_entity_poly.entity_id
_entity_poly.type
_entity_poly.pdbx_seq_one_letter_code
_entity_poly.pdbx_strand_id
1 'polypeptide(L)'
;MILNLLLGAHALSFDAAGTRYFKLIAPQGVELGFLDFLAKSKNLLIGSFFYPMISDRSYINTWIRYGSARLFFEFNYIHWQEPLNSGSFEARSYGLSLGFPLFKAL
;
A
#
# COMPACT_ATOMS: atom_id res chain seq x y z
N MET A 1 -6.14 9.59 18.68
CA MET A 1 -5.36 8.61 17.88
C MET A 1 -6.25 7.41 17.63
N ILE A 2 -6.20 6.85 16.42
CA ILE A 2 -6.92 5.63 16.04
C ILE A 2 -5.93 4.59 15.51
N LEU A 3 -6.24 3.32 15.69
CA LEU A 3 -5.49 2.19 15.14
C LEU A 3 -6.48 1.29 14.40
N ASN A 4 -6.22 1.04 13.13
CA ASN A 4 -7.01 0.18 12.26
C ASN A 4 -6.18 -1.04 11.88
N LEU A 5 -6.78 -2.22 11.98
CA LEU A 5 -6.26 -3.44 11.36
C LEU A 5 -6.92 -3.59 9.99
N LEU A 6 -6.11 -3.87 8.97
CA LEU A 6 -6.55 -3.88 7.58
C LEU A 6 -6.33 -5.27 6.98
N LEU A 7 -7.34 -5.73 6.22
CA LEU A 7 -7.23 -6.91 5.38
C LEU A 7 -6.91 -6.47 3.95
N GLY A 8 -5.80 -6.95 3.42
CA GLY A 8 -5.34 -6.61 2.08
C GLY A 8 -5.53 -7.75 1.10
N ALA A 9 -5.76 -7.39 -0.16
CA ALA A 9 -5.63 -8.26 -1.31
C ALA A 9 -4.81 -7.51 -2.36
N HIS A 10 -3.79 -8.15 -2.92
CA HIS A 10 -2.97 -7.57 -3.98
C HIS A 10 -2.83 -8.57 -5.13
N ALA A 11 -3.25 -8.13 -6.30
CA ALA A 11 -3.15 -8.84 -7.56
C ALA A 11 -2.13 -8.14 -8.45
N LEU A 12 -1.16 -8.90 -8.94
CA LEU A 12 -0.07 -8.38 -9.74
C LEU A 12 -0.01 -9.14 -11.06
N SER A 13 0.10 -8.40 -12.15
CA SER A 13 0.29 -8.97 -13.48
C SER A 13 1.38 -8.22 -14.23
N PHE A 14 2.42 -8.93 -14.64
CA PHE A 14 3.62 -8.35 -15.23
C PHE A 14 4.28 -9.30 -16.23
N ASP A 15 5.07 -8.74 -17.13
CA ASP A 15 5.86 -9.50 -18.11
C ASP A 15 7.33 -9.51 -17.67
N ALA A 16 7.94 -10.69 -17.66
CA ALA A 16 9.37 -10.85 -17.41
C ALA A 16 9.93 -11.95 -18.32
N ALA A 17 11.04 -11.66 -19.00
CA ALA A 17 11.69 -12.57 -19.95
C ALA A 17 10.73 -13.19 -20.99
N GLY A 18 9.78 -12.39 -21.50
CA GLY A 18 8.80 -12.85 -22.51
C GLY A 18 7.67 -13.74 -21.99
N THR A 19 7.57 -13.92 -20.66
CA THR A 19 6.47 -14.67 -20.03
C THR A 19 5.61 -13.73 -19.19
N ARG A 20 4.28 -13.85 -19.32
CA ARG A 20 3.31 -13.14 -18.48
C ARG A 20 3.12 -13.90 -17.17
N TYR A 21 3.26 -13.20 -16.05
CA TYR A 21 2.99 -13.72 -14.73
C TYR A 21 1.73 -13.09 -14.15
N PHE A 22 1.00 -13.88 -13.37
CA PHE A 22 -0.12 -13.42 -12.56
C PHE A 22 0.06 -13.97 -11.15
N LYS A 23 0.06 -13.08 -10.15
CA LYS A 23 0.32 -13.41 -8.76
C LYS A 23 -0.75 -12.77 -7.88
N LEU A 24 -1.18 -13.51 -6.87
CA LEU A 24 -2.14 -13.07 -5.87
C LEU A 24 -1.52 -13.26 -4.49
N ILE A 25 -1.64 -12.22 -3.67
CA ILE A 25 -1.20 -12.24 -2.28
C ILE A 25 -2.23 -11.54 -1.39
N ALA A 26 -2.31 -11.97 -0.13
CA ALA A 26 -3.20 -11.40 0.88
C ALA A 26 -2.37 -10.76 2.01
N PRO A 27 -1.80 -9.57 1.80
CA PRO A 27 -1.02 -8.90 2.83
C PRO A 27 -1.91 -8.47 4.00
N GLN A 28 -1.33 -8.46 5.19
CA GLN A 28 -1.98 -7.90 6.37
C GLN A 28 -1.53 -6.45 6.55
N GLY A 29 -2.42 -5.60 7.05
CA GLY A 29 -2.11 -4.19 7.17
C GLY A 29 -2.49 -3.58 8.51
N VAL A 30 -1.89 -2.44 8.77
CA VAL A 30 -2.14 -1.61 9.94
C VAL A 30 -2.11 -0.15 9.53
N GLU A 31 -2.98 0.66 10.12
CA GLU A 31 -2.98 2.10 9.92
C GLU A 31 -3.18 2.82 11.25
N LEU A 32 -2.30 3.77 11.52
CA LEU A 32 -2.36 4.70 12.63
C LEU A 32 -2.88 6.04 12.13
N GLY A 33 -3.86 6.60 12.84
CA GLY A 33 -4.45 7.89 12.51
C GLY A 33 -4.35 8.91 13.64
N PHE A 34 -3.88 10.10 13.29
CA PHE A 34 -3.89 11.30 14.11
C PHE A 34 -4.95 12.26 13.55
N LEU A 35 -6.06 12.39 14.27
CA LEU A 35 -7.17 13.26 13.89
C LEU A 35 -6.86 14.71 14.29
N ASP A 36 -7.29 15.66 13.47
CA ASP A 36 -7.01 17.10 13.67
C ASP A 36 -5.52 17.41 13.89
N PHE A 37 -4.65 16.71 13.17
CA PHE A 37 -3.21 16.89 13.20
C PHE A 37 -2.83 18.24 12.55
N LEU A 38 -2.23 19.14 13.34
CA LEU A 38 -1.82 20.51 12.98
C LEU A 38 -2.95 21.50 12.59
N ALA A 39 -4.11 21.02 12.16
CA ALA A 39 -5.26 21.84 11.84
C ALA A 39 -6.58 21.07 11.97
N LYS A 40 -7.68 21.78 12.23
CA LYS A 40 -9.01 21.20 12.32
C LYS A 40 -9.43 20.56 10.99
N SER A 41 -10.01 19.37 11.07
CA SER A 41 -10.42 18.52 9.95
C SER A 41 -9.26 18.09 9.04
N LYS A 42 -8.01 18.16 9.52
CA LYS A 42 -6.83 17.63 8.83
C LYS A 42 -6.31 16.45 9.61
N ASN A 43 -6.26 15.29 8.99
CA ASN A 43 -5.82 14.05 9.59
C ASN A 43 -4.48 13.65 8.98
N LEU A 44 -3.60 13.10 9.81
CA LEU A 44 -2.40 12.40 9.38
C LEU A 44 -2.63 10.90 9.58
N LEU A 45 -2.52 10.12 8.51
CA LEU A 45 -2.58 8.68 8.54
C LEU A 45 -1.23 8.11 8.11
N ILE A 46 -0.76 7.09 8.82
CA ILE A 46 0.46 6.36 8.49
C ILE A 46 0.08 4.89 8.52
N GLY A 47 0.30 4.19 7.42
CA GLY A 47 -0.10 2.79 7.33
C GLY A 47 0.80 1.96 6.45
N SER A 48 0.64 0.65 6.56
CA SER A 48 1.35 -0.30 5.73
C SER A 48 0.53 -1.54 5.50
N PHE A 49 0.63 -2.11 4.29
CA PHE A 49 0.33 -3.50 3.99
C PHE A 49 1.64 -4.24 3.86
N PHE A 50 1.77 -5.37 4.56
CA PHE A 50 2.96 -6.19 4.51
C PHE A 50 2.62 -7.67 4.31
N TYR A 51 3.46 -8.33 3.54
CA TYR A 51 3.57 -9.78 3.43
C TYR A 51 5.05 -10.11 3.65
N PRO A 52 5.41 -10.81 4.74
CA PRO A 52 6.80 -11.08 5.08
C PRO A 52 7.45 -11.98 4.04
N MET A 53 8.79 -11.99 4.00
CA MET A 53 9.53 -12.83 3.08
C MET A 53 9.28 -14.32 3.37
N ILE A 54 8.54 -14.99 2.48
CA ILE A 54 8.22 -16.41 2.54
C ILE A 54 8.44 -16.98 1.14
N SER A 55 9.38 -17.92 1.00
CA SER A 55 9.70 -18.57 -0.29
C SER A 55 10.01 -17.56 -1.41
N ASP A 56 10.93 -16.62 -1.13
CA ASP A 56 11.37 -15.55 -2.04
C ASP A 56 10.25 -14.63 -2.55
N ARG A 57 9.10 -14.63 -1.87
CA ARG A 57 8.00 -13.70 -2.09
C ARG A 57 7.89 -12.75 -0.92
N SER A 58 7.80 -11.45 -1.20
CA SER A 58 7.53 -10.41 -0.19
C SER A 58 6.73 -9.27 -0.80
N TYR A 59 5.99 -8.55 0.03
CA TYR A 59 5.28 -7.35 -0.38
C TYR A 59 5.24 -6.34 0.76
N ILE A 60 5.52 -5.08 0.45
CA ILE A 60 5.38 -3.96 1.35
C ILE A 60 4.75 -2.82 0.56
N ASN A 61 3.70 -2.22 1.11
CA ASN A 61 3.16 -0.96 0.64
C ASN A 61 2.93 -0.07 1.85
N THR A 62 3.76 0.94 2.04
CA THR A 62 3.70 1.85 3.18
C THR A 62 3.35 3.24 2.70
N TRP A 63 2.46 3.93 3.40
CA TRP A 63 2.01 5.27 3.04
C TRP A 63 2.02 6.23 4.23
N ILE A 64 2.20 7.51 3.90
CA ILE A 64 1.88 8.65 4.74
C ILE A 64 0.87 9.50 3.99
N ARG A 65 -0.29 9.72 4.59
CA ARG A 65 -1.38 10.48 4.03
C ARG A 65 -1.73 11.66 4.94
N TYR A 66 -1.80 12.85 4.37
CA TYR A 66 -2.20 14.06 5.08
C TYR A 66 -3.26 14.83 4.32
N GLY A 67 -4.32 15.22 5.01
CA GLY A 67 -5.38 16.02 4.39
C GLY A 67 -6.71 15.92 5.12
N SER A 68 -7.77 16.33 4.44
CA SER A 68 -9.12 16.21 4.97
C SER A 68 -9.87 15.05 4.32
N ALA A 69 -11.06 14.74 4.85
CA ALA A 69 -11.99 13.80 4.23
C ALA A 69 -12.48 14.21 2.83
N ARG A 70 -12.07 15.37 2.29
CA ARG A 70 -12.43 15.82 0.92
C ARG A 70 -11.26 15.76 -0.04
N LEU A 71 -10.05 16.04 0.44
CA LEU A 71 -8.84 16.07 -0.35
C LEU A 71 -7.66 15.73 0.54
N PHE A 72 -6.86 14.77 0.11
CA PHE A 72 -5.63 14.39 0.76
C PHE A 72 -4.48 14.24 -0.22
N PHE A 73 -3.29 14.40 0.33
CA PHE A 73 -2.04 14.08 -0.32
C PHE A 73 -1.50 12.80 0.29
N GLU A 74 -0.92 11.94 -0.53
CA GLU A 74 -0.30 10.71 -0.08
C GLU A 74 1.05 10.53 -0.75
N PHE A 75 2.03 10.14 0.07
CA PHE A 75 3.29 9.60 -0.37
C PHE A 75 3.34 8.13 0.03
N ASN A 76 3.67 7.26 -0.92
CA ASN A 76 3.74 5.83 -0.67
C ASN A 76 5.03 5.21 -1.23
N TYR A 77 5.44 4.10 -0.62
CA TYR A 77 6.53 3.26 -1.07
C TYR A 77 5.99 1.86 -1.26
N ILE A 78 6.22 1.28 -2.43
CA ILE A 78 5.84 -0.10 -2.74
C ILE A 78 7.11 -0.88 -3.05
N HIS A 79 7.25 -2.01 -2.41
CA HIS A 79 8.25 -3.02 -2.70
C HIS A 79 7.55 -4.36 -2.86
N TRP A 80 7.91 -5.08 -3.91
CA TRP A 80 7.45 -6.45 -4.07
C TRP A 80 8.54 -7.31 -4.68
N GLN A 81 8.53 -8.56 -4.27
CA GLN A 81 9.42 -9.61 -4.75
C GLN A 81 8.59 -10.85 -5.05
N GLU A 82 8.83 -11.47 -6.20
CA GLU A 82 8.16 -12.70 -6.61
C GLU A 82 9.17 -13.73 -7.12
N PRO A 83 9.04 -15.01 -6.73
CA PRO A 83 9.79 -16.08 -7.35
C PRO A 83 9.30 -16.33 -8.78
N LEU A 84 10.25 -16.39 -9.70
CA LEU A 84 10.14 -16.80 -11.09
C LEU A 84 10.86 -18.14 -11.31
N ASN A 85 10.62 -18.78 -12.45
CA ASN A 85 11.27 -20.06 -12.78
C ASN A 85 12.81 -19.95 -12.90
N SER A 86 13.33 -18.75 -13.14
CA SER A 86 14.77 -18.48 -13.35
C SER A 86 15.43 -17.68 -12.22
N GLY A 87 14.75 -17.46 -11.09
CA GLY A 87 15.24 -16.65 -9.97
C GLY A 87 14.14 -15.82 -9.32
N SER A 88 14.46 -14.71 -8.67
CA SER A 88 13.48 -13.78 -8.12
C SER A 88 13.41 -12.50 -8.95
N PHE A 89 12.22 -11.94 -9.11
CA PHE A 89 12.04 -10.59 -9.64
C PHE A 89 11.62 -9.65 -8.52
N GLU A 90 12.24 -8.47 -8.49
CA GLU A 90 12.00 -7.46 -7.47
C GLU A 90 11.74 -6.12 -8.14
N ALA A 91 10.78 -5.36 -7.62
CA ALA A 91 10.59 -3.97 -8.00
C ALA A 91 10.29 -3.09 -6.79
N ARG A 92 10.72 -1.83 -6.90
CA ARG A 92 10.53 -0.78 -5.90
C ARG A 92 10.00 0.47 -6.58
N SER A 93 9.02 1.12 -5.99
CA SER A 93 8.50 2.39 -6.48
C SER A 93 8.13 3.32 -5.33
N TYR A 94 8.26 4.61 -5.61
CA TYR A 94 7.70 5.66 -4.79
C TYR A 94 6.55 6.30 -5.56
N GLY A 95 5.47 6.63 -4.86
CA GLY A 95 4.30 7.27 -5.43
C GLY A 95 3.98 8.56 -4.70
N LEU A 96 3.54 9.53 -5.48
CA LEU A 96 2.94 10.77 -5.00
C LEU A 96 1.53 10.85 -5.56
N SER A 97 0.53 11.05 -4.71
CA SER A 97 -0.85 11.12 -5.18
C SER A 97 -1.65 12.20 -4.45
N LEU A 98 -2.68 12.69 -5.16
CA LEU A 98 -3.75 13.50 -4.62
C LEU A 98 -5.04 12.69 -4.73
N GLY A 99 -5.70 12.48 -3.60
CA GLY A 99 -6.90 11.66 -3.51
C GLY A 99 -8.09 12.43 -2.97
N PHE A 100 -9.27 12.09 -3.45
CA PHE A 100 -10.56 12.58 -2.97
C PHE A 100 -11.54 11.42 -2.96
N PRO A 101 -12.25 11.16 -1.85
CA PRO A 101 -13.20 10.05 -1.80
C PRO A 101 -14.39 10.33 -2.70
N LEU A 102 -14.72 9.37 -3.58
CA LEU A 102 -15.85 9.45 -4.50
C LEU A 102 -17.20 9.28 -3.78
N PHE A 103 -17.20 8.53 -2.68
CA PHE A 103 -18.37 8.28 -1.85
C PHE A 103 -17.99 8.38 -0.38
N LYS A 104 -18.91 8.89 0.44
CA LYS A 104 -18.84 8.63 1.88
C LYS A 104 -19.28 7.19 2.12
N ALA A 105 -18.44 6.37 2.71
CA ALA A 105 -18.93 5.16 3.36
C ALA A 105 -19.88 5.61 4.48
N LEU A 106 -21.13 5.11 4.44
CA LEU A 106 -22.14 5.31 5.46
C LEU A 106 -21.77 4.55 6.73
#